data_AF-A0A3N4IRS9-F1
#
_entry.id   AF-A0A3N4IRS9-F1
#
_cell.length_a   1.000
_cell.length_b   1.000
_cell.length_c   1.000
_cell.angle_alpha   90.00
_cell.angle_beta   90.00
_cell.angle_gamma   90.00
#
_symmetry.space_group_name_H-M   'P 1'
#
loop_
_entity.id
_entity.type
_entity.pdbx_description
1 polymer ?
#
loop_
_entity_poly.entity_id
_entity_poly.type
_entity_poly.pdbx_seq_one_letter_code
_entity_poly.pdbx_strand_id
1 'polypeptide(L)' 'EKSTVLQWLSPLEPQKRHQGVSNRRLDGTGHWFLETAEFQKWCKAEDGSVSSILFCSGDPGAGKT' A
#
# COMPACT_ATOMS: atom_id res chain seq x y z
N GLU A 1 15.84 -19.56 0.35
CA GLU A 1 16.57 -18.37 -0.14
C GLU A 1 15.87 -17.03 0.11
N LYS A 2 14.63 -16.81 -0.35
CA LYS A 2 13.93 -15.51 -0.20
C LYS A 2 13.86 -14.99 1.25
N SER A 3 13.58 -15.88 2.22
CA SER A 3 13.51 -15.50 3.64
C SER A 3 14.86 -15.03 4.20
N THR A 4 15.95 -15.63 3.76
CA THR A 4 17.32 -15.31 4.19
C THR A 4 17.74 -13.93 3.69
N VAL A 5 17.44 -13.63 2.41
CA VAL A 5 17.71 -12.31 1.82
C VAL A 5 16.87 -11.23 2.51
N LEU A 6 15.60 -11.50 2.79
CA LEU A 6 14.74 -10.55 3.50
C LEU A 6 15.21 -10.28 4.92
N GLN A 7 15.67 -11.30 5.64
CA GLN A 7 16.21 -11.15 7.00
C GLN A 7 17.53 -10.38 7.01
N TRP A 8 18.35 -10.52 5.96
CA TRP A 8 19.56 -9.73 5.77
C TRP A 8 19.27 -8.26 5.44
N LEU A 9 18.31 -8.00 4.54
CA LEU A 9 17.91 -6.64 4.13
C LEU A 9 17.14 -5.88 5.21
N SER A 10 16.28 -6.58 5.95
CA SER A 10 15.49 -6.03 7.04
C SER A 10 15.45 -7.05 8.17
N PRO A 11 16.33 -6.89 9.18
CA PRO A 11 16.29 -7.72 10.39
C PRO A 11 15.00 -7.51 11.19
N LEU A 12 14.34 -6.38 10.98
CA LEU A 12 13.01 -6.12 11.49
C LEU A 12 12.01 -7.05 10.81
N GLU A 13 10.89 -7.31 11.46
CA GLU A 13 9.77 -8.04 10.86
C GLU A 13 8.71 -7.05 10.37
N PRO A 14 8.90 -6.36 9.22
CA PRO A 14 7.98 -5.35 8.73
C PRO A 14 6.57 -5.91 8.54
N GLN A 15 6.44 -7.20 8.25
CA GLN A 15 5.15 -7.88 8.18
C GLN A 15 4.39 -7.84 9.51
N LYS A 16 5.06 -8.08 10.65
CA LYS A 16 4.44 -8.00 11.97
C LYS A 16 4.02 -6.57 12.31
N ARG A 17 4.86 -5.58 11.99
CA ARG A 17 4.50 -4.16 12.17
C ARG A 17 3.31 -3.77 11.30
N HIS A 18 3.31 -4.18 10.03
CA HIS A 18 2.23 -3.91 9.10
C HIS A 18 0.91 -4.54 9.55
N GLN A 19 0.94 -5.82 9.96
CA GLN A 19 -0.24 -6.50 10.53
C GLN A 19 -0.75 -5.79 11.79
N GLY A 20 0.15 -5.40 12.70
CA GLY A 20 -0.24 -4.67 13.91
C GLY A 20 -0.93 -3.34 13.62
N VAL A 21 -0.46 -2.58 12.62
CA VAL A 21 -1.13 -1.35 12.16
C VAL A 21 -2.44 -1.67 11.45
N SER A 22 -2.46 -2.71 10.61
CA SER A 22 -3.65 -3.12 9.86
C SER A 22 -4.80 -3.52 10.78
N ASN A 23 -4.51 -4.33 11.80
CA ASN A 23 -5.50 -4.82 12.75
C ASN A 23 -6.07 -3.71 13.65
N ARG A 24 -5.38 -2.57 13.75
CA ARG A 24 -5.85 -1.40 14.52
C ARG A 24 -6.72 -0.45 13.71
N ARG A 25 -6.79 -0.61 12.38
CA ARG A 25 -7.67 0.23 11.55
C ARG A 25 -9.13 -0.10 11.86
N LEU A 26 -9.96 0.93 11.88
CA LEU A 26 -11.41 0.73 11.94
C LEU A 26 -11.85 0.01 10.66
N ASP A 27 -12.83 -0.87 10.77
CA ASP A 27 -13.42 -1.50 9.59
C ASP A 27 -13.91 -0.44 8.60
N GLY A 28 -13.79 -0.72 7.30
CA GLY A 28 -14.08 0.28 6.27
C GLY A 28 -12.95 1.27 5.96
N THR A 29 -11.91 1.42 6.80
CA THR A 29 -10.83 2.39 6.58
C THR A 29 -10.14 2.18 5.23
N GLY A 30 -10.12 3.22 4.41
CA GLY A 30 -9.44 3.24 3.11
C GLY A 30 -10.26 2.69 1.94
N HIS A 31 -11.42 2.06 2.17
CA HIS A 31 -12.27 1.56 1.07
C HIS A 31 -12.65 2.65 0.08
N TRP A 32 -12.97 3.85 0.57
CA TRP A 32 -13.31 5.00 -0.28
C TRP A 32 -12.23 5.32 -1.33
N PHE A 33 -10.95 5.07 -1.01
CA PHE A 33 -9.83 5.27 -1.93
C PHE A 33 -9.60 4.05 -2.83
N LEU A 34 -9.67 2.84 -2.26
CA LEU A 34 -9.45 1.60 -3.00
C LEU A 34 -10.51 1.38 -4.07
N GLU A 35 -11.71 1.91 -3.90
CA GLU A 35 -12.81 1.81 -4.87
C GLU A 35 -12.74 2.88 -5.97
N THR A 36 -11.80 3.82 -5.91
CA THR A 36 -11.65 4.84 -6.95
C THR A 36 -11.22 4.21 -8.28
N ALA A 37 -11.72 4.76 -9.38
CA ALA A 37 -11.38 4.28 -10.72
C ALA A 37 -9.88 4.46 -11.01
N GLU A 38 -9.28 5.52 -10.48
CA GLU A 38 -7.87 5.85 -10.54
C GLU A 38 -7.02 4.76 -9.91
N PHE A 39 -7.33 4.38 -8.67
CA PHE A 39 -6.61 3.30 -7.98
C PHE A 39 -6.78 1.97 -8.70
N GLN A 40 -8.01 1.62 -9.09
CA GLN A 40 -8.31 0.35 -9.75
C GLN A 40 -7.61 0.22 -11.11
N LYS A 41 -7.58 1.30 -11.91
CA LYS A 41 -6.87 1.33 -13.19
C LYS A 41 -5.36 1.20 -13.00
N TRP A 42 -4.80 1.96 -12.06
CA TRP A 42 -3.37 1.87 -11.74
C TRP A 42 -2.98 0.47 -11.25
N CYS A 43 -3.76 -0.13 -10.36
CA CYS A 43 -3.45 -1.41 -9.74
C CYS A 43 -3.56 -2.61 -10.71
N LYS A 44 -4.44 -2.53 -11.71
CA LYS A 44 -4.73 -3.64 -12.65
C LYS A 44 -4.00 -3.52 -13.99
N ALA A 45 -3.30 -2.43 -14.24
CA ALA A 45 -2.58 -2.25 -15.49
C ALA A 45 -1.33 -3.14 -15.53
N GLU A 46 -1.43 -4.26 -16.22
CA GLU A 46 -0.33 -5.23 -16.38
C GLU A 46 0.50 -4.97 -17.67
N ASP A 47 -0.07 -4.26 -18.65
CA ASP A 47 0.47 -4.11 -20.00
C ASP A 47 1.10 -2.74 -20.30
N GLY A 48 1.20 -1.88 -19.28
CA GLY A 48 1.76 -0.52 -19.43
C GLY A 48 0.84 0.48 -20.13
N SER A 49 -0.44 0.15 -20.34
CA SER A 49 -1.46 1.06 -20.88
C SER A 49 -1.82 2.23 -19.95
N VAL A 50 -1.42 2.14 -18.67
CA VAL A 50 -1.61 3.15 -17.64
C VAL A 50 -0.27 3.49 -17.00
N SER A 51 -0.09 4.75 -16.60
CA SER A 51 1.06 5.19 -15.80
C SER A 51 1.28 4.26 -14.61
N SER A 52 2.52 3.81 -14.41
CA SER A 52 2.91 3.00 -13.24
C SER A 52 2.96 3.82 -11.94
N ILE A 53 2.71 5.13 -12.00
CA ILE A 53 2.75 6.06 -10.87
C ILE A 53 1.31 6.47 -10.51
N LEU A 54 0.93 6.20 -9.26
CA LEU A 54 -0.27 6.77 -8.63
C LEU A 54 0.15 7.94 -7.74
N PHE A 55 -0.33 9.14 -8.07
CA PHE A 55 -0.03 10.34 -7.30
C PHE A 55 -1.16 10.65 -6.33
N CYS A 56 -0.90 10.54 -5.03
CA CYS A 56 -1.84 10.91 -3.98
C CYS A 56 -1.56 12.34 -3.52
N SER A 57 -2.47 13.28 -3.82
CA SER A 57 -2.37 14.69 -3.39
C SER A 57 -3.32 15.01 -2.23
N GLY A 58 -3.00 16.06 -1.47
CA GLY A 58 -3.85 16.55 -0.36
C GLY A 58 -3.05 17.16 0.78
N ASP A 59 -3.75 17.67 1.78
CA ASP A 59 -3.13 18.38 2.91
C ASP A 59 -2.30 17.46 3.83
N PRO A 60 -1.33 18.01 4.57
CA PRO A 60 -0.64 17.26 5.63
C PRO A 60 -1.65 16.64 6.60
N GLY A 61 -1.47 15.35 6.93
CA GLY A 61 -2.40 14.62 7.80
C GLY A 61 -3.62 14.01 7.10
N ALA A 62 -3.82 14.21 5.80
CA ALA A 62 -4.94 13.63 5.03
C ALA A 62 -4.87 12.09 4.84
N GLY A 63 -3.93 11.40 5.47
CA GLY A 63 -3.83 9.94 5.39
C GLY A 63 -3.21 9.39 4.09
N LYS A 64 -2.33 10.16 3.44
CA LYS A 64 -1.58 9.72 2.25
C LYS A 64 -0.48 8.67 2.54
N THR A 65 -0.12 8.46 3.81
CA THR A 65 0.95 7.56 4.28
C THR A 65 0.35 6.42 5.09
#